data_AF-A0A3N6HQA2-F1
#
_entry.id   AF-A0A3N6HQA2-F1
#
_cell.length_a   1.000
_cell.length_b   1.000
_cell.length_c   1.000
_cell.angle_alpha   90.00
_cell.angle_beta   90.00
_cell.angle_gamma   90.00
#
_symmetry.space_group_name_H-M   'P 1'
#
loop_
_entity.id
_entity.type
_entity.pdbx_description
1 polymer ?
#
loop_
_entity_poly.entity_id
_entity_poly.type
_entity_poly.pdbx_seq_one_letter_code
_entity_poly.pdbx_strand_id
1 'polypeptide(L)'
;MFAVVYPGLDKLNIMQLSSPQSAILSAVVFNALIIVALVPLALKGVRYRPSSADSMLRRNLGIYGLGGLVAPFIGIKIIDMVISLVPGLN
;
A
#
# COMPACT_ATOMS: atom_id res chain seq x y z
N MET A 1 -8.48 -15.06 11.46
CA MET A 1 -8.41 -16.44 12.02
C MET A 1 -7.08 -17.17 11.77
N PHE A 2 -6.10 -16.66 11.01
CA PHE A 2 -4.79 -17.35 10.81
C PHE A 2 -3.64 -16.87 11.73
N ALA A 3 -3.61 -15.59 12.13
CA ALA A 3 -2.54 -15.06 13.02
C ALA A 3 -2.60 -15.63 14.45
N VAL A 4 -3.80 -15.97 14.94
CA VAL A 4 -4.01 -16.57 16.28
C VAL A 4 -3.45 -18.00 16.35
N VAL A 5 -3.33 -18.70 15.21
CA VAL A 5 -2.91 -20.11 15.16
C VAL A 5 -1.38 -20.24 15.08
N TYR A 6 -0.69 -19.22 14.57
CA TYR A 6 0.76 -19.21 14.43
C TYR A 6 1.34 -17.88 14.95
N PRO A 7 1.66 -17.79 16.25
CA PRO A 7 2.22 -16.56 16.85
C PRO A 7 3.57 -16.14 16.24
N GLY A 8 4.24 -17.03 15.50
CA GLY A 8 5.42 -16.66 14.70
C GLY A 8 5.11 -15.69 13.55
N LEU A 9 3.87 -15.66 13.05
CA LEU A 9 3.45 -14.77 11.96
C LEU A 9 3.24 -13.32 12.44
N ASP A 10 3.04 -13.08 13.73
CA ASP A 10 2.98 -11.72 14.27
C ASP A 10 4.30 -10.96 14.08
N LYS A 11 5.43 -11.67 14.02
CA LYS A 11 6.74 -11.06 13.70
C LYS A 11 6.82 -10.49 12.28
N LEU A 12 5.93 -10.92 11.37
CA LEU A 12 5.81 -10.37 10.02
C LEU A 12 4.91 -9.13 9.98
N ASN A 13 4.22 -8.79 11.08
CA ASN A 13 3.48 -7.53 11.21
C ASN A 13 4.44 -6.36 11.44
N ILE A 14 5.23 -6.05 10.40
CA ILE A 14 6.20 -4.94 10.39
C ILE A 14 5.48 -3.59 10.60
N MET A 15 4.20 -3.50 10.22
CA MET A 15 3.38 -2.28 10.32
C MET A 15 2.70 -2.09 11.69
N GLN A 16 2.78 -3.08 12.60
CA GLN A 16 2.09 -3.09 13.89
C GLN A 16 0.60 -2.75 13.80
N LEU A 17 -0.10 -3.34 12.83
CA LEU A 17 -1.55 -3.15 12.66
C LEU A 17 -2.32 -3.73 13.86
N SER A 18 -3.42 -3.09 14.22
CA SER A 18 -4.15 -3.27 15.49
C SER A 18 -4.79 -4.65 15.65
N SER A 19 -5.42 -5.19 14.60
CA SER A 19 -5.93 -6.56 14.59
C SER A 19 -5.72 -7.25 13.23
N PRO A 20 -5.66 -8.60 13.18
CA PRO A 20 -5.60 -9.33 11.90
C PRO A 20 -6.82 -9.06 11.00
N GLN A 21 -7.99 -8.82 11.60
CA GLN A 21 -9.21 -8.49 10.85
C GLN A 21 -9.12 -7.09 10.22
N SER A 22 -8.70 -6.08 10.99
CA SER A 22 -8.55 -4.70 10.49
C SER A 22 -7.46 -4.63 9.43
N ALA A 23 -6.37 -5.38 9.59
CA ALA A 23 -5.29 -5.45 8.62
C ALA A 23 -5.75 -5.97 7.24
N ILE A 24 -6.50 -7.07 7.23
CA ILE A 24 -7.05 -7.64 5.99
C ILE A 24 -8.03 -6.65 5.34
N LEU A 25 -8.93 -6.06 6.14
CA LEU A 25 -9.91 -5.11 5.65
C LEU A 25 -9.23 -3.87 5.05
N SER A 26 -8.24 -3.31 5.74
CA SER A 26 -7.47 -2.15 5.30
C SER A 26 -6.71 -2.41 4.00
N ALA A 27 -6.11 -3.59 3.86
CA ALA A 27 -5.43 -3.99 2.63
C ALA A 27 -6.40 -4.10 1.44
N VAL A 28 -7.58 -4.69 1.63
CA VAL A 28 -8.60 -4.82 0.59
C VAL A 28 -9.14 -3.44 0.19
N VAL A 29 -9.45 -2.58 1.17
CA VAL A 29 -9.91 -1.21 0.92
C VAL A 29 -8.85 -0.40 0.17
N PHE A 30 -7.57 -0.49 0.56
CA PHE A 30 -6.49 0.18 -0.15
C PHE A 30 -6.41 -0.25 -1.61
N ASN A 31 -6.49 -1.56 -1.89
CA ASN A 31 -6.46 -2.08 -3.26
C ASN A 31 -7.64 -1.57 -4.11
N ALA A 32 -8.83 -1.43 -3.53
CA ALA A 32 -9.98 -0.87 -4.23
C ALA A 32 -9.78 0.63 -4.54
N LEU A 33 -9.28 1.40 -3.57
CA LEU A 33 -9.07 2.84 -3.72
C LEU A 33 -7.91 3.17 -4.68
N ILE A 34 -6.82 2.42 -4.62
CA ILE A 34 -5.61 2.71 -5.40
C ILE A 34 -5.87 2.54 -6.91
N ILE A 35 -6.73 1.60 -7.31
CA ILE A 35 -7.13 1.43 -8.71
C ILE A 35 -7.82 2.70 -9.20
N VAL A 36 -8.84 3.18 -8.47
CA VAL A 36 -9.58 4.41 -8.84
C VAL A 36 -8.65 5.61 -8.88
N ALA A 37 -7.71 5.72 -7.93
CA ALA A 37 -6.73 6.80 -7.91
C ALA A 37 -5.75 6.77 -9.10
N LEU A 38 -5.40 5.58 -9.59
CA LEU A 38 -4.44 5.41 -10.69
C LEU A 38 -5.09 5.43 -12.09
N VAL A 39 -6.40 5.20 -12.21
CA VAL A 39 -7.11 5.28 -13.50
C VAL A 39 -6.85 6.60 -14.25
N PRO A 40 -6.95 7.80 -13.62
CA PRO A 40 -6.65 9.06 -14.31
C PRO A 40 -5.20 9.14 -14.82
N LEU A 41 -4.26 8.56 -14.07
CA LEU A 41 -2.84 8.52 -14.47
C LEU A 41 -2.64 7.58 -15.67
N ALA A 42 -3.33 6.44 -15.69
CA ALA A 42 -3.30 5.51 -16.80
C ALA A 42 -3.90 6.12 -18.08
N LEU A 43 -4.97 6.92 -17.95
CA LEU A 43 -5.62 7.60 -19.08
C LEU A 43 -4.80 8.79 -19.62
N LYS A 44 -4.19 9.59 -18.74
CA LYS A 44 -3.37 10.75 -19.15
C LYS A 44 -2.00 10.34 -19.70
N GLY A 45 -1.54 9.14 -19.39
CA GLY A 45 -0.20 8.67 -19.69
C GLY A 45 0.88 9.38 -18.86
N VAL A 46 2.06 8.79 -18.82
CA VAL A 46 3.22 9.35 -18.11
C VAL A 46 4.01 10.24 -19.06
N ARG A 47 4.29 11.48 -18.63
CA ARG A 47 5.06 12.45 -19.43
C ARG A 47 6.49 11.93 -19.66
N TYR A 48 6.75 11.50 -20.89
CA TYR A 48 8.07 11.04 -21.32
C TYR A 48 9.05 12.22 -21.42
N ARG A 49 10.28 12.03 -20.91
CA ARG A 49 11.39 12.98 -21.12
C ARG A 49 12.55 12.23 -21.78
N PRO A 50 13.01 12.64 -22.97
CA PRO A 50 14.13 11.97 -23.65
C PRO A 50 15.37 12.08 -22.78
N SER A 51 15.94 10.93 -22.44
CA SER A 51 17.20 10.79 -21.69
C SER A 51 17.84 9.46 -22.05
N SER A 52 19.11 9.26 -21.65
CA SER A 52 19.78 7.97 -21.86
C SER A 52 19.05 6.84 -21.11
N ALA A 53 19.13 5.62 -21.63
CA ALA A 53 18.43 4.46 -21.07
C ALA A 53 18.77 4.23 -19.58
N ASP A 54 20.05 4.37 -19.19
CA ASP A 54 20.49 4.26 -17.78
C ASP A 54 19.84 5.34 -16.90
N SER A 55 19.86 6.60 -17.34
CA SER A 55 19.26 7.71 -16.59
C SER A 55 17.75 7.55 -16.44
N MET A 56 17.08 7.04 -17.46
CA MET A 56 15.64 6.76 -17.43
C MET A 56 15.30 5.64 -16.47
N LEU A 57 16.04 4.54 -16.51
CA LEU A 57 15.82 3.38 -15.65
C LEU A 57 15.98 3.76 -14.18
N ARG A 58 17.08 4.44 -13.82
CA ARG A 58 17.33 4.91 -12.45
C ARG A 58 16.22 5.82 -11.95
N ARG A 59 15.74 6.75 -12.78
CA ARG A 59 14.66 7.67 -12.43
C ARG A 59 13.32 6.94 -12.26
N ASN A 60 13.01 5.98 -13.13
CA ASN A 60 11.77 5.23 -13.04
C ASN A 60 11.77 4.30 -11.81
N LEU A 61 12.87 3.61 -11.54
CA LEU A 61 13.03 2.81 -10.31
C LEU A 61 12.97 3.70 -9.06
N GLY A 62 13.60 4.87 -9.09
CA GLY A 62 13.55 5.82 -7.98
C GLY A 62 12.14 6.35 -7.71
N ILE A 63 11.40 6.78 -8.73
CA ILE A 63 10.07 7.39 -8.53
C ILE A 63 8.99 6.31 -8.39
N TYR A 64 8.87 5.42 -9.37
CA TYR A 64 7.79 4.42 -9.40
C TYR A 64 8.10 3.20 -8.55
N GLY A 65 9.37 2.82 -8.39
CA GLY A 65 9.77 1.74 -7.48
C GLY A 65 9.64 2.15 -6.01
N LEU A 66 10.29 3.24 -5.58
CA LEU A 66 10.15 3.71 -4.20
C LEU A 66 8.74 4.20 -3.90
N GLY A 67 8.12 4.94 -4.82
CA GLY A 67 6.74 5.39 -4.67
C GLY A 67 5.77 4.22 -4.55
N GLY A 68 5.92 3.19 -5.39
CA GLY A 68 5.11 1.97 -5.34
C GLY A 68 5.35 1.13 -4.08
N LEU A 69 6.56 1.20 -3.50
CA LEU A 69 6.85 0.55 -2.22
C LEU A 69 6.26 1.33 -1.03
N VAL A 70 6.42 2.64 -0.99
CA VAL A 70 6.04 3.45 0.18
C VAL A 70 4.54 3.75 0.23
N ALA A 71 3.90 3.98 -0.91
CA ALA A 71 2.47 4.30 -1.00
C ALA A 71 1.54 3.29 -0.30
N PRO A 72 1.66 1.96 -0.51
CA PRO A 72 0.79 1.00 0.17
C PRO A 72 0.98 0.96 1.68
N PHE A 73 2.22 1.09 2.17
CA PHE A 73 2.47 1.09 3.62
C PHE A 73 1.79 2.28 4.31
N ILE A 74 1.91 3.48 3.72
CA ILE A 74 1.27 4.68 4.26
C ILE A 74 -0.25 4.57 4.12
N GLY A 75 -0.75 4.17 2.95
CA GLY A 75 -2.18 4.09 2.68
C GLY A 75 -2.89 3.07 3.57
N ILE A 76 -2.37 1.85 3.68
CA ILE A 76 -2.94 0.80 4.53
C ILE A 76 -2.92 1.23 5.99
N LYS A 77 -1.84 1.85 6.48
CA LYS A 77 -1.77 2.31 7.88
C LYS A 77 -2.79 3.40 8.19
N ILE A 78 -2.98 4.35 7.28
CA ILE A 78 -4.01 5.41 7.44
C ILE A 78 -5.40 4.77 7.47
N ILE A 79 -5.68 3.84 6.56
CA ILE A 79 -6.97 3.14 6.51
C ILE A 79 -7.21 2.33 7.79
N ASP A 80 -6.19 1.60 8.26
CA ASP A 80 -6.27 0.80 9.49
C ASP A 80 -6.52 1.67 10.72
N MET A 81 -5.87 2.83 10.81
CA MET A 81 -6.13 3.79 11.88
C MET A 81 -7.57 4.32 11.85
N VAL A 82 -8.13 4.59 10.67
CA VAL A 82 -9.52 5.05 10.54
C VAL A 82 -10.52 3.94 10.88
N ILE A 83 -10.25 2.71 10.43
CA ILE A 83 -11.11 1.54 10.70
C ILE A 83 -11.07 1.17 12.18
N SER A 84 -9.90 1.27 12.82
CA SER A 84 -9.72 0.98 14.27
C SER A 84 -10.39 2.01 15.19
N LEU A 85 -10.92 3.11 14.65
CA LEU A 85 -11.73 4.06 15.42
C LEU A 85 -13.22 3.67 15.43
N VAL A 86 -13.64 2.70 14.61
CA VAL A 86 -15.03 2.24 14.52
C VAL A 86 -15.29 1.15 15.58
N PRO A 87 -16.18 1.38 16.57
CA PRO A 87 -16.47 0.40 17.61
C PRO A 87 -16.97 -0.92 17.00
N GLY A 88 -16.30 -2.03 17.30
CA GLY A 88 -16.65 -3.38 16.83
C GLY A 88 -15.69 -3.97 15.78
N LEU A 89 -14.69 -3.22 15.32
CA LEU A 89 -13.65 -3.67 14.37
C LEU A 89 -12.23 -3.75 14.98
N ASN A 90 -12.12 -3.51 16.29
CA ASN A 90 -10.89 -3.47 17.07
C ASN A 90 -10.61 -4.81 17.73
#